data_AF-A0A962U806-F1
#
_entry.id   AF-A0A962U806-F1
#
_cell.length_a   1.000
_cell.length_b   1.000
_cell.length_c   1.000
_cell.angle_alpha   90.00
_cell.angle_beta   90.00
_cell.angle_gamma   90.00
#
_symmetry.space_group_name_H-M   'P 1'
#
loop_
_entity.id
_entity.type
_entity.pdbx_description
1 polymer ?
#
loop_
_entity_poly.entity_id
_entity_poly.type
_entity_poly.pdbx_seq_one_letter_code
_entity_poly.pdbx_strand_id
1 'polypeptide(L)'
;MYMESNVPAGVERRGSNDPIPPDVDRLLSLGQRFALNQIRGFGWRLAFVRAAHTDTRIVVVVSPDSARYAVLEVDGEVNMHPDIVIRH
;
A
#
# COMPACT_ATOMS: atom_id res chain seq x y z
N MET A 1 -49.61 -3.84 -7.38
CA MET A 1 -48.72 -4.52 -6.40
C MET A 1 -47.42 -4.83 -7.12
N TYR A 2 -46.53 -3.84 -7.16
CA TYR A 2 -45.17 -4.01 -7.68
C TYR A 2 -44.28 -4.26 -6.46
N MET A 3 -43.59 -5.39 -6.44
CA MET A 3 -42.61 -5.69 -5.41
C MET A 3 -41.43 -4.75 -5.62
N GLU A 4 -41.26 -3.79 -4.72
CA GLU A 4 -40.09 -2.92 -4.64
C GLU A 4 -38.86 -3.80 -4.45
N SER A 5 -38.09 -3.95 -5.52
CA SER A 5 -36.82 -4.66 -5.49
C SER A 5 -35.84 -3.81 -4.71
N ASN A 6 -35.60 -4.19 -3.46
CA ASN A 6 -34.60 -3.60 -2.58
C ASN A 6 -33.22 -3.63 -3.25
N VAL A 7 -32.88 -2.55 -3.95
CA VAL A 7 -31.52 -2.27 -4.39
C VAL A 7 -30.68 -2.08 -3.13
N PRO A 8 -29.65 -2.90 -2.84
CA PRO A 8 -28.71 -2.51 -1.82
C PRO A 8 -28.00 -1.26 -2.33
N ALA A 9 -28.28 -0.16 -1.64
CA ALA A 9 -27.63 1.12 -1.74
C ALA A 9 -26.13 0.94 -1.92
N GLY A 10 -25.55 1.80 -2.77
CA GLY A 10 -24.15 1.77 -3.14
C GLY A 10 -23.28 1.42 -1.94
N VAL A 11 -22.52 0.32 -2.06
CA VAL A 11 -21.43 0.08 -1.15
C VAL A 11 -20.40 1.17 -1.48
N GLU A 12 -20.57 2.29 -0.81
CA GLU A 12 -19.62 3.38 -0.73
C GLU A 12 -18.35 2.77 -0.15
N ARG A 13 -17.49 2.22 -1.02
CA ARG A 13 -16.12 1.83 -0.64
C ARG A 13 -15.25 3.08 -0.50
N ARG A 14 -15.75 4.07 0.23
CA ARG A 14 -15.08 5.30 0.61
C ARG A 14 -15.33 5.49 2.09
N GLY A 15 -14.61 4.75 2.94
CA GLY A 15 -14.83 4.95 4.38
C GLY A 15 -13.94 4.16 5.33
N SER A 16 -13.33 3.06 4.92
CA SER A 16 -12.54 2.25 5.85
C SER A 16 -11.49 1.43 5.10
N ASN A 17 -10.65 2.08 4.30
CA ASN A 17 -9.41 1.43 3.88
C ASN A 17 -8.43 1.66 5.03
N ASP A 18 -8.36 0.70 5.96
CA ASP A 18 -7.16 0.60 6.77
C ASP A 18 -5.96 0.67 5.80
N PRO A 19 -5.04 1.63 5.93
CA PRO A 19 -3.98 1.86 4.95
C PRO A 19 -3.09 0.62 4.76
N ILE A 20 -3.24 -0.37 5.64
CA ILE A 20 -2.57 -1.65 5.59
C ILE A 20 -3.63 -2.76 5.71
N PRO A 21 -4.00 -3.44 4.61
CA PRO A 21 -4.82 -4.65 4.69
C PRO A 21 -4.15 -5.67 5.64
N PRO A 22 -4.90 -6.43 6.45
CA PRO A 22 -4.31 -7.42 7.36
C PRO A 22 -3.44 -8.45 6.62
N ASP A 23 -3.74 -8.70 5.35
CA ASP A 23 -2.99 -9.57 4.43
C ASP A 23 -2.05 -8.78 3.50
N VAL A 24 -1.45 -7.68 3.97
CA VAL A 24 -0.58 -6.86 3.10
C VAL A 24 0.53 -7.69 2.48
N ASP A 25 1.07 -8.64 3.24
CA ASP A 25 2.09 -9.57 2.74
C ASP A 25 1.59 -10.32 1.51
N ARG A 26 0.35 -10.82 1.47
CA ARG A 26 -0.26 -11.47 0.29
C ARG A 26 -0.47 -10.55 -0.90
N LEU A 27 -0.52 -9.25 -0.66
CA LEU A 27 -0.64 -8.23 -1.72
C LEU A 27 0.71 -7.83 -2.30
N LEU A 28 1.82 -8.19 -1.65
CA LEU A 28 3.17 -7.89 -2.10
C LEU A 28 3.72 -8.99 -3.02
N SER A 29 4.43 -8.56 -4.06
CA SER A 29 5.26 -9.46 -4.86
C SER A 29 6.42 -10.05 -4.05
N LEU A 30 7.01 -11.16 -4.52
CA LEU A 30 8.11 -11.83 -3.85
C LEU A 30 9.30 -10.88 -3.59
N GLY A 31 9.67 -10.06 -4.58
CA GLY A 31 10.72 -9.04 -4.44
C GLY A 31 10.39 -8.00 -3.37
N GLN A 32 9.16 -7.49 -3.37
CA GLN A 32 8.69 -6.53 -2.35
C GLN A 32 8.69 -7.12 -0.93
N ARG A 33 8.28 -8.39 -0.76
CA ARG A 33 8.35 -9.08 0.54
C ARG A 33 9.78 -9.21 1.03
N PHE A 34 10.68 -9.62 0.14
CA PHE A 34 12.09 -9.79 0.46
C PHE A 34 12.73 -8.46 0.87
N ALA A 35 12.49 -7.42 0.08
CA ALA A 35 12.98 -6.07 0.35
C ALA A 35 12.40 -5.52 1.66
N LEU A 36 11.08 -5.66 1.90
CA LEU A 36 10.43 -5.25 3.14
C LEU A 36 11.05 -5.98 4.35
N ASN A 37 11.31 -7.28 4.22
CA ASN A 37 11.92 -8.05 5.29
C ASN A 37 13.36 -7.61 5.57
N GLN A 38 14.13 -7.30 4.53
CA GLN A 38 15.50 -6.81 4.66
C GLN A 38 15.54 -5.45 5.37
N ILE A 39 14.73 -4.48 4.94
CA ILE A 39 14.73 -3.14 5.53
C ILE A 39 14.10 -3.08 6.93
N ARG A 40 13.23 -4.03 7.28
CA ARG A 40 12.69 -4.16 8.65
C ARG A 40 13.79 -4.35 9.69
N GLY A 41 14.87 -5.04 9.34
CA GLY A 41 16.05 -5.19 10.20
C GLY A 41 16.76 -3.85 10.51
N PHE A 42 16.58 -2.84 9.66
CA PHE A 42 17.10 -1.49 9.84
C PHE A 42 16.10 -0.55 10.52
N GLY A 43 14.97 -1.06 11.03
CA GLY A 43 13.93 -0.28 11.70
C GLY A 43 12.94 0.41 10.77
N TRP A 44 13.02 0.16 9.45
CA TRP A 44 12.04 0.68 8.50
C TRP A 44 10.73 -0.09 8.63
N ARG A 45 9.62 0.64 8.46
CA ARG A 45 8.27 0.08 8.63
C ARG A 45 7.44 0.37 7.39
N LEU A 46 6.46 -0.50 7.14
CA LEU A 46 5.47 -0.26 6.09
C LEU A 46 4.63 0.96 6.48
N ALA A 47 4.53 1.94 5.58
CA ALA A 47 3.70 3.12 5.77
C ALA A 47 2.30 2.86 5.20
N PHE A 48 2.22 2.55 3.90
CA PHE A 48 0.98 2.24 3.20
C PHE A 48 1.29 1.59 1.85
N VAL A 49 0.32 0.88 1.28
CA VAL A 49 0.40 0.35 -0.09
C VAL A 49 -0.59 1.10 -0.96
N ARG A 50 -0.13 1.68 -2.07
CA ARG A 50 -1.01 2.30 -3.07
C ARG A 50 -1.12 1.40 -4.30
N ALA A 51 -2.33 1.23 -4.80
CA ALA A 51 -2.56 0.65 -6.11
C ALA A 51 -2.30 1.72 -7.17
N ALA A 52 -1.32 1.51 -8.06
CA ALA A 52 -1.17 2.33 -9.25
C ALA A 52 -2.10 1.83 -10.37
N HIS A 53 -2.40 2.70 -11.34
CA HIS A 53 -3.10 2.28 -12.54
C HIS A 53 -2.19 1.33 -13.34
N THR A 54 -2.72 0.17 -13.76
CA THR A 54 -2.06 -0.85 -14.59
C THR A 54 -1.30 -1.96 -13.85
N ASP A 55 -1.83 -2.45 -12.73
CA ASP A 55 -1.37 -3.69 -12.03
C ASP A 55 -0.15 -3.55 -11.09
N THR A 56 0.55 -2.42 -11.11
CA THR A 56 1.68 -2.19 -10.20
C THR A 56 1.22 -1.76 -8.81
N ARG A 57 1.58 -2.54 -7.79
CA ARG A 57 1.42 -2.16 -6.37
C ARG A 57 2.66 -1.41 -5.92
N ILE A 58 2.47 -0.19 -5.43
CA ILE A 58 3.57 0.65 -4.94
C ILE A 58 3.53 0.60 -3.42
N VAL A 59 4.56 0.01 -2.84
CA VAL A 59 4.67 -0.20 -1.40
C VAL A 59 5.52 0.91 -0.82
N VAL A 60 4.93 1.76 0.01
CA VAL A 60 5.65 2.87 0.63
C VAL A 60 6.07 2.47 2.02
N VAL A 61 7.34 2.66 2.32
CA VAL A 61 7.96 2.37 3.61
C VAL A 61 8.50 3.67 4.20
N VAL A 62 8.52 3.73 5.52
CA VAL A 62 8.96 4.90 6.27
C VAL A 62 10.17 4.52 7.12
N SER A 63 11.14 5.42 7.17
CA SER A 63 12.31 5.31 8.04
C SER A 63 11.92 5.22 9.51
N PRO A 64 12.77 4.65 10.39
CA PRO A 64 12.51 4.57 11.83
C PRO A 64 12.22 5.95 12.46
N ASP A 65 12.88 6.99 11.97
CA ASP A 65 12.73 8.38 12.42
C ASP A 65 11.48 9.09 11.84
N SER A 66 10.73 8.44 10.95
CA SER A 66 9.60 9.03 10.23
C SER A 66 9.92 10.25 9.34
N ALA A 67 11.20 10.58 9.15
CA ALA A 67 11.64 11.70 8.31
C ALA A 67 11.77 11.37 6.82
N ARG A 68 11.90 10.08 6.47
CA ARG A 68 12.13 9.63 5.08
C ARG A 68 11.15 8.55 4.67
N TYR A 69 10.77 8.60 3.40
CA TYR A 69 9.95 7.59 2.74
C TYR A 69 10.74 6.95 1.61
N ALA A 70 10.53 5.66 1.39
CA ALA A 70 11.02 4.94 0.23
C ALA A 70 9.89 4.11 -0.37
N VAL A 71 10.04 3.74 -1.63
CA VAL A 71 9.13 2.89 -2.38
C VAL A 71 9.80 1.54 -2.64
N LEU A 72 9.11 0.44 -2.36
CA LEU A 72 9.51 -0.88 -2.85
C LEU A 72 8.83 -1.13 -4.19
N GLU A 73 9.64 -1.22 -5.23
CA GLU A 73 9.21 -1.58 -6.56
C GLU A 73 8.89 -3.08 -6.65
N VAL A 74 8.13 -3.48 -7.66
CA VAL A 74 7.67 -4.87 -7.84
C VAL A 74 8.82 -5.89 -7.92
N ASP A 75 9.96 -5.46 -8.46
CA ASP A 75 11.18 -6.26 -8.62
C ASP A 75 11.94 -6.44 -7.28
N GLY A 76 11.58 -5.66 -6.24
CA GLY A 76 12.27 -5.64 -4.96
C GLY A 76 13.32 -4.53 -4.83
N GLU A 77 13.44 -3.66 -5.84
CA GLU A 77 14.26 -2.45 -5.73
C GLU A 77 13.67 -1.49 -4.69
N VAL A 78 14.53 -0.94 -3.83
CA VAL A 78 14.16 0.08 -2.85
C VAL A 78 14.49 1.46 -3.43
N ASN A 79 13.48 2.14 -3.96
CA ASN A 79 13.62 3.50 -4.43
C ASN A 79 13.49 4.48 -3.26
N MET A 80 14.62 5.00 -2.76
CA MET A 80 14.68 5.99 -1.67
C MET A 80 14.48 7.44 -2.15
N HIS A 81 14.50 7.67 -3.46
CA HIS A 81 14.22 8.95 -4.09
C HIS A 81 13.03 8.83 -5.05
N PRO A 82 11.87 8.34 -4.56
CA PRO A 82 10.72 8.21 -5.42
C PRO A 82 10.23 9.60 -5.80
N ASP A 83 9.92 9.82 -7.07
CA ASP A 83 9.32 11.07 -7.59
C ASP A 83 7.84 11.16 -7.16
N ILE A 84 7.60 11.12 -5.85
CA ILE A 84 6.28 11.19 -5.23
C ILE A 84 6.21 12.47 -4.41
N VAL A 85 5.37 13.39 -4.88
CA VAL A 85 4.99 14.56 -4.11
C VAL A 85 4.03 14.11 -3.01
N ILE A 86 4.56 13.90 -1.80
CA ILE A 86 3.76 13.74 -0.58
C ILE A 86 3.25 15.13 -0.20
N ARG A 87 1.93 15.33 -0.25
CA ARG A 87 1.27 16.57 0.15
C ARG A 87 0.86 16.42 1.61
N HIS A 88 1.31 17.33 2.48
CA HIS A 88 0.88 17.41 3.88
C HIS A 88 -0.48 18.11 3.99
#